data_AF-A0A1Y2X3C5-F1
#
_entry.id   AF-A0A1Y2X3C5-F1
#
_cell.length_a   1.000
_cell.length_b   1.000
_cell.length_c   1.000
_cell.angle_alpha   90.00
_cell.angle_beta   90.00
_cell.angle_gamma   90.00
#
_symmetry.space_group_name_H-M   'P 1'
#
loop_
_entity.id
_entity.type
_entity.pdbx_description
1 polymer ?
#
loop_
_entity_poly.entity_id
_entity_poly.type
_entity_poly.pdbx_seq_one_letter_code
_entity_poly.pdbx_strand_id
1 'polypeptide(L)'
;MSLPKIKTCAVRQTLQSPLRDFLLPALSQPTRRQFLSTTTKNNATVSSTPSPSADPSRSQPKRKPLTQEQRDFLSSALRVNQAGELAATLIYTAQTPPLVNAHPHLRPLMAHMYAQEEGHFNTFNSLIAKHRVRPTALYPLWSVLATGLGWSTAVMGREAAMACTEAVETEIGDHYNNQIRTLLEMFEQWEAEGYEVGKELQDLITTLRRIRDEELEHLDHAVDNDAKKAEPHWLLTGVIRLGCRGAIWVSERV
;
A
#
# COMPACT_ATOMS: atom_id res chain seq x y z
N MET A 1 50.83 -19.60 23.08
CA MET A 1 49.89 -19.14 22.04
C MET A 1 48.85 -18.27 22.70
N SER A 2 48.97 -16.95 22.57
CA SER A 2 48.08 -15.96 23.17
C SER A 2 46.87 -15.70 22.29
N LEU A 3 45.67 -15.91 22.84
CA LEU A 3 44.40 -15.50 22.23
C LEU A 3 44.10 -14.03 22.57
N PRO A 4 43.67 -13.18 21.63
CA PRO A 4 43.33 -11.80 21.93
C PRO A 4 41.92 -11.69 22.53
N LYS A 5 41.84 -10.94 23.64
CA LYS A 5 40.58 -10.54 24.30
C LYS A 5 39.81 -9.56 23.42
N ILE A 6 38.62 -9.94 22.98
CA ILE A 6 37.66 -9.06 22.30
C ILE A 6 37.01 -8.16 23.35
N LYS A 7 37.14 -6.83 23.17
CA LYS A 7 36.48 -5.81 23.97
C LYS A 7 35.02 -5.69 23.52
N THR A 8 34.08 -6.10 24.37
CA THR A 8 32.66 -5.79 24.23
C THR A 8 32.41 -4.32 24.56
N CYS A 9 32.08 -3.52 23.54
CA CYS A 9 31.57 -2.16 23.72
C CYS A 9 30.04 -2.23 23.90
N ALA A 10 29.57 -1.93 25.11
CA ALA A 10 28.15 -1.82 25.41
C ALA A 10 27.63 -0.47 24.90
N VAL A 11 26.83 -0.49 23.83
CA VAL A 11 26.07 0.69 23.39
C VAL A 11 24.79 0.76 24.21
N ARG A 12 24.73 1.73 25.11
CA ARG A 12 23.56 2.07 25.92
C ARG A 12 22.61 2.88 25.04
N GLN A 13 21.57 2.24 24.49
CA GLN A 13 20.50 2.96 23.78
C GLN A 13 19.51 3.53 24.80
N THR A 14 19.45 4.86 24.88
CA THR A 14 18.50 5.62 25.68
C THR A 14 17.17 5.66 24.94
N LEU A 15 16.14 5.05 25.52
CA LEU A 15 14.74 5.22 25.12
C LEU A 15 14.27 6.63 25.52
N GLN A 16 13.89 7.45 24.54
CA GLN A 16 13.04 8.62 24.76
C GLN A 16 11.93 8.62 23.72
N SER A 17 10.71 8.37 24.19
CA SER A 17 9.47 8.58 23.46
C SER A 17 9.05 10.05 23.55
N PRO A 18 8.44 10.63 22.49
CA PRO A 18 7.94 11.99 22.51
C PRO A 18 6.50 12.00 23.02
N LEU A 19 6.21 12.86 24.00
CA LEU A 19 4.83 13.16 24.40
C LEU A 19 4.60 14.66 24.38
N ARG A 20 3.59 15.02 23.57
CA ARG A 20 2.64 16.12 23.72
C ARG A 20 3.20 17.53 23.52
N ASP A 21 2.74 18.15 22.43
CA ASP A 21 2.17 19.50 22.47
C ASP A 21 1.22 19.69 21.28
N PHE A 22 -0.07 19.62 21.58
CA PHE A 22 -1.16 20.05 20.71
C PHE A 22 -1.88 21.18 21.46
N LEU A 23 -2.40 22.14 20.68
CA LEU A 23 -3.15 23.35 21.06
C LEU A 23 -2.29 24.62 21.10
N LEU A 24 -2.31 25.38 20.00
CA LEU A 24 -2.70 26.80 19.99
C LEU A 24 -2.97 27.28 18.53
N PRO A 25 -4.02 28.08 18.29
CA PRO A 25 -4.35 28.61 16.96
C PRO A 25 -3.68 29.98 16.76
N ALA A 26 -2.92 30.14 15.67
CA ALA A 26 -2.36 31.43 15.27
C ALA A 26 -3.12 32.00 14.07
N LEU A 27 -3.62 33.22 14.29
CA LEU A 27 -4.47 34.03 13.42
C LEU A 27 -3.75 34.54 12.17
N SER A 28 -4.54 34.76 11.14
CA SER A 28 -4.25 35.26 9.80
C SER A 28 -3.47 36.58 9.76
N GLN A 29 -2.56 36.74 8.79
CA GLN A 29 -2.45 37.97 7.98
C GLN A 29 -1.92 37.67 6.56
N PRO A 30 -2.48 38.30 5.50
CA PRO A 30 -2.02 38.15 4.13
C PRO A 30 -1.04 39.27 3.73
N THR A 31 0.18 38.91 3.36
CA THR A 31 1.14 39.87 2.79
C THR A 31 1.03 39.88 1.27
N ARG A 32 0.24 40.83 0.76
CA ARG A 32 0.20 41.25 -0.63
C ARG A 32 1.52 41.94 -0.98
N ARG A 33 2.31 41.38 -1.89
CA ARG A 33 3.37 42.12 -2.61
C ARG A 33 3.07 42.09 -4.10
N GLN A 34 2.57 43.22 -4.59
CA GLN A 34 2.61 43.58 -6.01
C GLN A 34 3.95 44.28 -6.26
N PHE A 35 4.70 43.87 -7.28
CA PHE A 35 5.64 44.75 -7.96
C PHE A 35 5.53 44.55 -9.46
N LEU A 36 5.44 45.71 -10.13
CA LEU A 36 5.26 45.89 -11.56
C LEU A 36 6.55 45.63 -12.35
N SER A 37 6.31 45.30 -13.62
CA SER A 37 7.19 45.18 -14.77
C SER A 37 8.34 46.17 -14.88
N THR A 38 9.48 45.70 -15.40
CA THR A 38 10.25 46.42 -16.42
C THR A 38 10.88 45.44 -17.40
N THR A 39 10.47 45.58 -18.66
CA THR A 39 11.06 44.99 -19.85
C THR A 39 12.45 45.56 -20.10
N THR A 40 13.45 44.69 -20.31
CA THR A 40 14.70 45.08 -20.97
C THR A 40 14.97 44.10 -22.11
N LYS A 41 14.84 44.60 -23.34
CA LYS A 41 15.26 43.92 -24.57
C LYS A 41 16.78 43.96 -24.65
N ASN A 42 17.42 42.79 -24.61
CA ASN A 42 18.80 42.65 -25.09
C ASN A 42 18.79 41.74 -26.33
N ASN A 43 19.04 42.35 -27.49
CA ASN A 43 19.41 41.66 -28.72
C ASN A 43 20.84 41.16 -28.55
N ALA A 44 21.01 39.85 -28.38
CA ALA A 44 22.29 39.18 -28.59
C ALA A 44 22.13 38.20 -29.76
N THR A 45 22.69 38.58 -30.89
CA THR A 45 22.84 37.75 -32.08
C THR A 45 23.76 36.59 -31.75
N VAL A 46 23.21 35.40 -31.52
CA VAL A 46 23.97 34.15 -31.46
C VAL A 46 23.75 33.42 -32.77
N SER A 47 24.81 33.39 -33.57
CA SER A 47 24.93 32.54 -34.74
C SER A 47 25.16 31.11 -34.24
N SER A 48 24.18 30.21 -34.43
CA SER A 48 24.32 28.78 -34.15
C SER A 48 23.77 27.96 -35.31
N THR A 49 24.71 27.31 -35.98
CA THR A 49 24.68 26.16 -36.88
C THR A 49 23.37 25.33 -36.85
N PRO A 50 22.81 24.92 -38.00
CA PRO A 50 21.62 24.08 -38.01
C PRO A 50 21.94 22.66 -37.49
N SER A 51 21.31 22.27 -36.39
CA SER A 51 21.23 20.87 -35.96
C SER A 51 20.39 20.04 -36.94
N PRO A 52 20.69 18.75 -37.12
CA PRO A 52 20.01 17.90 -38.09
C PRO A 52 18.55 17.70 -37.66
N SER A 53 17.66 17.88 -38.64
CA SER A 53 16.22 17.77 -38.57
C SER A 53 15.77 16.53 -37.78
N ALA A 54 14.99 16.75 -36.73
CA ALA A 54 14.19 15.70 -36.12
C ALA A 54 13.16 15.20 -37.14
N ASP A 55 13.15 13.90 -37.36
CA ASP A 55 12.23 13.16 -38.22
C ASP A 55 10.78 13.45 -37.80
N PRO A 56 9.90 14.00 -38.67
CA PRO A 56 8.54 14.42 -38.30
C PRO A 56 7.54 13.26 -38.22
N SER A 57 7.98 12.00 -38.30
CA SER A 57 7.10 10.84 -38.52
C SER A 57 6.67 10.07 -37.27
N ARG A 58 7.06 10.47 -36.06
CA ARG A 58 6.55 9.81 -34.85
C ARG A 58 5.15 10.32 -34.51
N SER A 59 4.13 9.69 -35.09
CA SER A 59 2.75 9.84 -34.65
C SER A 59 2.69 9.66 -33.13
N GLN A 60 2.14 10.65 -32.42
CA GLN A 60 1.97 10.53 -30.98
C GLN A 60 1.00 9.37 -30.69
N PRO A 61 1.30 8.52 -29.70
CA PRO A 61 0.47 7.38 -29.39
C PRO A 61 -0.95 7.84 -29.06
N LYS A 62 -1.95 7.26 -29.73
CA LYS A 62 -3.35 7.64 -29.57
C LYS A 62 -3.84 7.08 -28.24
N ARG A 63 -3.93 7.93 -27.21
CA ARG A 63 -4.40 7.54 -25.87
C ARG A 63 -5.88 7.87 -25.69
N LYS A 64 -6.63 6.96 -25.09
CA LYS A 64 -8.04 7.17 -24.74
C LYS A 64 -8.12 7.86 -23.37
N PRO A 65 -8.85 8.98 -23.22
CA PRO A 65 -9.14 9.49 -21.88
C PRO A 65 -10.06 8.51 -21.14
N LEU A 66 -9.86 8.36 -19.83
CA LEU A 66 -10.71 7.51 -19.01
C LEU A 66 -12.18 7.96 -19.10
N THR A 67 -13.11 7.01 -19.08
CA THR A 67 -14.54 7.30 -18.85
C THR A 67 -14.77 7.63 -17.36
N GLN A 68 -15.97 8.09 -17.02
CA GLN A 68 -16.31 8.33 -15.61
C GLN A 68 -16.30 7.03 -14.80
N GLU A 69 -16.91 5.98 -15.34
CA GLU A 69 -16.95 4.64 -14.71
C GLU A 69 -15.55 4.09 -14.44
N GLN A 70 -14.60 4.25 -15.38
CA GLN A 70 -13.22 3.80 -15.20
C GLN A 70 -12.48 4.61 -14.12
N ARG A 71 -12.72 5.93 -14.06
CA ARG A 71 -12.18 6.78 -12.98
C ARG A 71 -12.74 6.38 -11.62
N ASP A 72 -14.04 6.10 -11.56
CA ASP A 72 -14.71 5.71 -10.32
C ASP A 72 -14.21 4.35 -9.84
N PHE A 73 -14.05 3.39 -10.76
CA PHE A 73 -13.42 2.10 -10.50
C PHE A 73 -12.01 2.26 -9.93
N LEU A 74 -11.12 3.00 -10.61
CA LEU A 74 -9.75 3.22 -10.15
C LEU A 74 -9.70 3.92 -8.79
N SER A 75 -10.56 4.91 -8.57
CA SER A 75 -10.65 5.64 -7.30
C SER A 75 -11.11 4.73 -6.16
N SER A 76 -12.09 3.86 -6.43
CA SER A 76 -12.56 2.85 -5.47
C SER A 76 -11.48 1.83 -5.16
N ALA A 77 -10.85 1.26 -6.18
CA ALA A 77 -9.78 0.26 -6.05
C ALA A 77 -8.61 0.79 -5.22
N LEU A 78 -8.09 1.99 -5.55
CA LEU A 78 -6.98 2.58 -4.80
C LEU A 78 -7.34 2.90 -3.34
N ARG A 79 -8.59 3.30 -3.08
CA ARG A 79 -9.07 3.54 -1.71
C ARG A 79 -9.13 2.26 -0.89
N VAL A 80 -9.68 1.19 -1.47
CA VAL A 80 -9.82 -0.10 -0.79
C VAL A 80 -8.45 -0.72 -0.55
N ASN A 81 -7.54 -0.69 -1.54
CA ASN A 81 -6.17 -1.20 -1.37
C ASN A 81 -5.49 -0.48 -0.21
N GLN A 82 -5.51 0.86 -0.19
CA GLN A 82 -4.89 1.62 0.89
C GLN A 82 -5.47 1.27 2.28
N ALA A 83 -6.79 1.05 2.37
CA ALA A 83 -7.42 0.63 3.62
C ALA A 83 -7.08 -0.82 4.00
N GLY A 84 -6.96 -1.71 3.01
CA GLY A 84 -6.53 -3.10 3.17
C GLY A 84 -5.10 -3.19 3.73
N GLU A 85 -4.14 -2.52 3.07
CA GLU A 85 -2.74 -2.51 3.52
C GLU A 85 -2.58 -1.92 4.93
N LEU A 86 -3.37 -0.89 5.27
CA LEU A 86 -3.41 -0.36 6.63
C LEU A 86 -3.90 -1.41 7.63
N ALA A 87 -4.97 -2.11 7.29
CA ALA A 87 -5.54 -3.13 8.16
C ALA A 87 -4.56 -4.30 8.34
N ALA A 88 -3.93 -4.79 7.27
CA ALA A 88 -2.91 -5.83 7.32
C ALA A 88 -1.72 -5.40 8.19
N THR A 89 -1.15 -4.22 7.94
CA THR A 89 -0.07 -3.63 8.77
C THR A 89 -0.44 -3.61 10.26
N LEU A 90 -1.67 -3.21 10.59
CA LEU A 90 -2.16 -3.17 11.97
C LEU A 90 -2.39 -4.56 12.58
N ILE A 91 -2.84 -5.53 11.79
CA ILE A 91 -2.98 -6.92 12.21
C ILE A 91 -1.60 -7.49 12.57
N TYR A 92 -0.61 -7.37 11.68
CA TYR A 92 0.75 -7.86 11.97
C TYR A 92 1.38 -7.15 13.17
N THR A 93 1.19 -5.82 13.28
CA THR A 93 1.65 -5.05 14.45
C THR A 93 1.06 -5.61 15.74
N ALA A 94 -0.24 -5.93 15.74
CA ALA A 94 -0.95 -6.42 16.91
C ALA A 94 -0.64 -7.89 17.23
N GLN A 95 -0.43 -8.72 16.20
CA GLN A 95 -0.10 -10.14 16.33
C GLN A 95 1.34 -10.36 16.81
N THR A 96 2.27 -9.50 16.40
CA THR A 96 3.70 -9.74 16.61
C THR A 96 4.08 -9.93 18.08
N PRO A 97 3.71 -9.05 19.04
CA PRO A 97 4.21 -9.18 20.41
C PRO A 97 3.79 -10.49 21.10
N PRO A 98 2.50 -10.91 21.11
CA PRO A 98 2.14 -12.21 21.70
C PRO A 98 2.82 -13.39 21.00
N LEU A 99 2.87 -13.39 19.66
CA LEU A 99 3.45 -14.49 18.90
C LEU A 99 4.94 -14.64 19.14
N VAL A 100 5.73 -13.57 19.05
CA VAL A 100 7.20 -13.68 19.20
C VAL A 100 7.66 -13.88 20.64
N ASN A 101 6.77 -13.64 21.60
CA ASN A 101 7.02 -13.97 23.01
C ASN A 101 6.79 -15.46 23.25
N ALA A 102 5.71 -16.04 22.70
CA ALA A 102 5.43 -17.48 22.81
C ALA A 102 6.30 -18.35 21.88
N HIS A 103 6.63 -17.83 20.70
CA HIS A 103 7.36 -18.51 19.63
C HIS A 103 8.49 -17.63 19.07
N PRO A 104 9.63 -17.49 19.79
CA PRO A 104 10.70 -16.57 19.39
C PRO A 104 11.31 -16.81 18.01
N HIS A 105 11.21 -18.03 17.49
CA HIS A 105 11.68 -18.37 16.15
C HIS A 105 10.87 -17.70 15.02
N LEU A 106 9.66 -17.21 15.29
CA LEU A 106 8.83 -16.48 14.33
C LEU A 106 9.25 -15.02 14.15
N ARG A 107 10.18 -14.49 14.95
CA ARG A 107 10.62 -13.08 14.87
C ARG A 107 11.04 -12.65 13.45
N PRO A 108 11.88 -13.41 12.72
CA PRO A 108 12.29 -13.02 11.38
C PRO A 108 11.11 -13.01 10.41
N LEU A 109 10.21 -14.01 10.50
CA LEU A 109 9.04 -14.11 9.65
C LEU A 109 8.07 -12.94 9.88
N MET A 110 7.67 -12.69 11.13
CA MET A 110 6.77 -11.57 11.45
C MET A 110 7.34 -10.21 11.03
N ALA A 111 8.67 -10.02 11.19
CA ALA A 111 9.34 -8.80 10.75
C ALA A 111 9.37 -8.66 9.22
N HIS A 112 9.55 -9.77 8.51
CA HIS A 112 9.55 -9.80 7.04
C HIS A 112 8.18 -9.41 6.48
N MET A 113 7.12 -10.08 6.94
CA MET A 113 5.75 -9.82 6.50
C MET A 113 5.35 -8.37 6.82
N TYR A 114 5.59 -7.89 8.05
CA TYR A 114 5.33 -6.50 8.41
C TYR A 114 6.05 -5.50 7.49
N ALA A 115 7.31 -5.76 7.11
CA ALA A 115 8.06 -4.86 6.25
C ALA A 115 7.50 -4.79 4.82
N GLN A 116 6.97 -5.91 4.29
CA GLN A 116 6.28 -5.91 3.00
C GLN A 116 5.00 -5.09 3.08
N GLU A 117 4.17 -5.32 4.08
CA GLU A 117 2.91 -4.59 4.32
C GLU A 117 3.12 -3.08 4.47
N GLU A 118 4.13 -2.68 5.24
CA GLU A 118 4.49 -1.26 5.37
C GLU A 118 4.89 -0.66 4.01
N GLY A 119 5.60 -1.45 3.18
CA GLY A 119 5.95 -1.09 1.81
C GLY A 119 4.72 -0.94 0.90
N HIS A 120 3.76 -1.86 1.01
CA HIS A 120 2.50 -1.82 0.26
C HIS A 120 1.68 -0.60 0.67
N PHE A 121 1.52 -0.38 1.98
CA PHE A 121 0.81 0.75 2.53
C PHE A 121 1.40 2.09 2.08
N ASN A 122 2.73 2.22 2.10
CA ASN A 122 3.43 3.41 1.60
C ASN A 122 3.22 3.62 0.10
N THR A 123 3.20 2.54 -0.67
CA THR A 123 2.91 2.57 -2.11
C THR A 123 1.51 3.13 -2.36
N PHE A 124 0.49 2.61 -1.68
CA PHE A 124 -0.88 3.08 -1.88
C PHE A 124 -1.13 4.46 -1.31
N ASN A 125 -0.52 4.85 -0.18
CA ASN A 125 -0.54 6.23 0.30
C ASN A 125 -0.02 7.21 -0.76
N SER A 126 1.07 6.84 -1.45
CA SER A 126 1.62 7.65 -2.53
C SER A 126 0.68 7.72 -3.74
N LEU A 127 0.05 6.60 -4.12
CA LEU A 127 -0.91 6.55 -5.23
C LEU A 127 -2.18 7.35 -4.93
N ILE A 128 -2.79 7.20 -3.75
CA ILE A 128 -4.00 7.97 -3.41
C ILE A 128 -3.71 9.46 -3.35
N ALA A 129 -2.54 9.87 -2.84
CA ALA A 129 -2.13 11.27 -2.80
C ALA A 129 -1.91 11.83 -4.21
N LYS A 130 -1.18 11.10 -5.05
CA LYS A 130 -0.90 11.47 -6.45
C LYS A 130 -2.18 11.65 -7.25
N HIS A 131 -3.14 10.75 -7.09
CA HIS A 131 -4.40 10.75 -7.85
C HIS A 131 -5.55 11.50 -7.14
N ARG A 132 -5.28 12.13 -5.99
CA ARG A 132 -6.28 12.84 -5.16
C ARG A 132 -7.49 11.97 -4.81
N VAL A 133 -7.25 10.67 -4.62
CA VAL A 133 -8.26 9.73 -4.14
C VAL A 133 -8.42 9.95 -2.64
N ARG A 134 -9.67 10.12 -2.21
CA ARG A 134 -9.99 10.20 -0.78
C ARG A 134 -9.87 8.82 -0.14
N PRO A 135 -9.14 8.68 0.98
CA PRO A 135 -9.22 7.48 1.83
C PRO A 135 -10.65 7.22 2.28
N THR A 136 -10.94 5.98 2.71
CA THR A 136 -12.25 5.64 3.25
C THR A 136 -12.55 6.41 4.53
N ALA A 137 -13.78 6.93 4.65
CA ALA A 137 -14.24 7.60 5.86
C ALA A 137 -14.23 6.68 7.10
N LEU A 138 -14.26 5.36 6.88
CA LEU A 138 -14.29 4.35 7.94
C LEU A 138 -12.89 3.93 8.44
N TYR A 139 -11.82 4.60 8.00
CA TYR A 139 -10.46 4.28 8.42
C TYR A 139 -10.32 4.12 9.95
N PRO A 140 -10.93 4.95 10.84
CA PRO A 140 -10.73 4.81 12.28
C PRO A 140 -11.37 3.53 12.81
N LEU A 141 -12.53 3.15 12.25
CA LEU A 141 -13.22 1.92 12.62
C LEU A 141 -12.43 0.70 12.18
N TRP A 142 -11.94 0.71 10.94
CA TRP A 142 -11.11 -0.36 10.40
C TRP A 142 -9.80 -0.53 11.16
N SER A 143 -9.16 0.56 11.58
CA SER A 143 -7.96 0.46 12.42
C SER A 143 -8.23 -0.24 13.74
N VAL A 144 -9.31 0.10 14.44
CA VAL A 144 -9.67 -0.54 15.72
C VAL A 144 -9.99 -2.02 15.52
N LEU A 145 -10.78 -2.35 14.49
CA LEU A 145 -11.15 -3.74 14.22
C LEU A 145 -9.96 -4.59 13.78
N ALA A 146 -9.07 -4.06 12.94
CA ALA A 146 -7.85 -4.74 12.51
C ALA A 146 -6.90 -5.03 13.68
N THR A 147 -6.61 -4.02 14.51
CA THR A 147 -5.77 -4.20 15.72
C THR A 147 -6.41 -5.19 16.70
N GLY A 148 -7.72 -5.10 16.94
CA GLY A 148 -8.43 -6.02 17.82
C GLY A 148 -8.40 -7.46 17.30
N LEU A 149 -8.63 -7.65 15.99
CA LEU A 149 -8.56 -8.95 15.33
C LEU A 149 -7.15 -9.56 15.44
N GLY A 150 -6.10 -8.80 15.12
CA GLY A 150 -4.73 -9.29 15.22
C GLY A 150 -4.33 -9.64 16.65
N TRP A 151 -4.62 -8.76 17.62
CA TRP A 151 -4.30 -9.04 19.02
C TRP A 151 -5.06 -10.26 19.55
N SER A 152 -6.36 -10.35 19.29
CA SER A 152 -7.21 -11.43 19.80
C SER A 152 -6.78 -12.81 19.28
N THR A 153 -6.49 -12.91 17.98
CA THR A 153 -6.05 -14.17 17.36
C THR A 153 -4.66 -14.59 17.82
N ALA A 154 -3.73 -13.65 18.02
CA ALA A 154 -2.42 -13.95 18.58
C ALA A 154 -2.45 -14.40 20.04
N VAL A 155 -3.38 -13.89 20.85
CA VAL A 155 -3.61 -14.37 22.22
C VAL A 155 -4.21 -15.78 22.23
N MET A 156 -5.05 -16.12 21.24
CA MET A 156 -5.60 -17.48 21.10
C MET A 156 -4.54 -18.52 20.71
N GLY A 157 -3.43 -18.10 20.10
CA GLY A 157 -2.30 -18.96 19.77
C GLY A 157 -1.77 -18.75 18.36
N ARG A 158 -0.66 -19.40 18.05
CA ARG A 158 0.00 -19.31 16.74
C ARG A 158 -0.92 -19.77 15.61
N GLU A 159 -1.58 -20.90 15.78
CA GLU A 159 -2.45 -21.50 14.78
C GLU A 159 -3.63 -20.57 14.44
N ALA A 160 -4.24 -19.94 15.46
CA ALA A 160 -5.33 -18.98 15.27
C ALA A 160 -4.86 -17.68 14.59
N ALA A 161 -3.67 -17.19 14.95
CA ALA A 161 -3.09 -16.02 14.29
C ALA A 161 -2.75 -16.29 12.82
N MET A 162 -2.16 -17.45 12.52
CA MET A 162 -1.86 -17.84 11.15
C MET A 162 -3.15 -18.12 10.35
N ALA A 163 -4.18 -18.70 10.96
CA ALA A 163 -5.50 -18.82 10.32
C ALA A 163 -6.14 -17.45 10.02
N CYS A 164 -5.92 -16.46 10.89
CA CYS A 164 -6.34 -15.09 10.63
C CYS A 164 -5.60 -14.49 9.42
N THR A 165 -4.27 -14.63 9.39
CA THR A 165 -3.45 -14.22 8.24
C THR A 165 -3.95 -14.89 6.96
N GLU A 166 -4.07 -16.22 6.95
CA GLU A 166 -4.55 -16.99 5.79
C GLU A 166 -5.88 -16.44 5.26
N ALA A 167 -6.84 -16.18 6.17
CA ALA A 167 -8.15 -15.66 5.81
C ALA A 167 -8.09 -14.24 5.22
N VAL A 168 -7.28 -13.36 5.80
CA VAL A 168 -7.13 -11.97 5.34
C VAL A 168 -6.44 -11.93 3.98
N GLU A 169 -5.29 -12.60 3.84
CA GLU A 169 -4.51 -12.57 2.61
C GLU A 169 -5.21 -13.26 1.44
N THR A 170 -6.05 -14.27 1.73
CA THR A 170 -6.93 -14.84 0.70
C THR A 170 -7.86 -13.77 0.11
N GLU A 171 -8.52 -12.97 0.95
CA GLU A 171 -9.48 -11.97 0.45
C GLU A 171 -8.78 -10.75 -0.16
N ILE A 172 -7.60 -10.37 0.34
CA ILE A 172 -6.77 -9.32 -0.28
C ILE A 172 -6.26 -9.79 -1.65
N GLY A 173 -5.72 -11.00 -1.75
CA GLY A 173 -5.27 -11.59 -3.02
C GLY A 173 -6.40 -11.74 -4.05
N ASP A 174 -7.59 -12.19 -3.62
CA ASP A 174 -8.78 -12.25 -4.47
C ASP A 174 -9.20 -10.85 -4.96
N HIS A 175 -9.11 -9.83 -4.09
CA HIS A 175 -9.40 -8.45 -4.46
C HIS A 175 -8.43 -7.92 -5.53
N TYR A 176 -7.13 -8.17 -5.38
CA TYR A 176 -6.13 -7.81 -6.38
C TYR A 176 -6.34 -8.53 -7.71
N ASN A 177 -6.63 -9.84 -7.69
CA ASN A 177 -6.90 -10.62 -8.88
C ASN A 177 -8.09 -10.04 -9.67
N ASN A 178 -9.18 -9.68 -8.98
CA ASN A 178 -10.34 -9.07 -9.62
C ASN A 178 -10.01 -7.69 -10.23
N GLN A 179 -9.20 -6.87 -9.55
CA GLN A 179 -8.76 -5.58 -10.10
C GLN A 179 -7.89 -5.75 -11.35
N ILE A 180 -6.88 -6.63 -11.29
CA ILE A 180 -5.97 -6.90 -12.40
C ILE A 180 -6.77 -7.41 -13.60
N ARG A 181 -7.71 -8.34 -13.40
CA ARG A 181 -8.59 -8.82 -14.49
C ARG A 181 -9.36 -7.67 -15.13
N THR A 182 -10.02 -6.84 -14.33
CA THR A 182 -10.81 -5.70 -14.82
C THR A 182 -9.96 -4.71 -15.62
N LEU A 183 -8.74 -4.42 -15.17
CA LEU A 183 -7.82 -3.54 -15.89
C LEU A 183 -7.34 -4.14 -17.20
N LEU A 184 -7.06 -5.45 -17.24
CA LEU A 184 -6.65 -6.13 -18.48
C LEU A 184 -7.77 -6.17 -19.51
N GLU A 185 -9.00 -6.45 -19.09
CA GLU A 185 -10.19 -6.40 -19.96
C GLU A 185 -10.39 -4.99 -20.54
N MET A 186 -10.19 -3.96 -19.72
CA MET A 186 -10.25 -2.56 -20.17
C MET A 186 -9.14 -2.24 -21.19
N PHE A 187 -7.92 -2.76 -20.99
CA PHE A 187 -6.79 -2.54 -21.89
C PHE A 187 -6.99 -3.24 -23.24
N GLU A 188 -7.44 -4.50 -23.21
CA GLU A 188 -7.75 -5.27 -24.42
C GLU A 188 -8.79 -4.56 -25.29
N GLN A 189 -9.83 -4.01 -24.67
CA GLN A 189 -10.84 -3.21 -25.37
C GLN A 189 -10.23 -1.96 -26.04
N TRP A 190 -9.35 -1.25 -25.36
CA TRP A 190 -8.71 -0.06 -25.92
C TRP A 190 -7.77 -0.39 -27.06
N GLU A 191 -6.98 -1.46 -26.92
CA GLU A 191 -6.08 -1.95 -27.96
C GLU A 191 -6.86 -2.39 -29.20
N ALA A 192 -8.00 -3.08 -29.03
CA ALA A 192 -8.91 -3.46 -30.12
C ALA A 192 -9.51 -2.23 -30.84
N GLU A 193 -9.72 -1.12 -30.12
CA GLU A 193 -10.15 0.15 -30.68
C GLU A 193 -8.99 0.99 -31.29
N GLY A 194 -7.76 0.47 -31.24
CA GLY A 194 -6.56 1.13 -31.77
C GLY A 194 -5.98 2.23 -30.87
N TYR A 195 -6.23 2.17 -29.56
CA TYR A 195 -5.62 3.04 -28.56
C TYR A 195 -4.49 2.33 -27.82
N GLU A 196 -3.48 3.10 -27.42
CA GLU A 196 -2.40 2.61 -26.57
C GLU A 196 -2.71 2.81 -25.08
N VAL A 197 -2.34 1.83 -24.26
CA VAL A 197 -2.40 1.94 -22.80
C VAL A 197 -1.28 2.86 -22.30
N GLY A 198 -1.64 3.90 -21.56
CA GLY A 198 -0.66 4.83 -20.98
C GLY A 198 0.30 4.14 -19.99
N LYS A 199 1.57 4.57 -19.97
CA LYS A 199 2.62 4.02 -19.10
C LYS A 199 2.20 3.92 -17.64
N GLU A 200 1.50 4.92 -17.12
CA GLU A 200 1.05 4.95 -15.72
C GLU A 200 0.11 3.80 -15.35
N LEU A 201 -0.78 3.39 -16.27
CA LEU A 201 -1.67 2.26 -16.08
C LEU A 201 -0.93 0.92 -16.19
N GLN A 202 0.10 0.85 -17.03
CA GLN A 202 0.99 -0.31 -17.10
C GLN A 202 1.83 -0.46 -15.82
N ASP A 203 2.36 0.65 -15.30
CA ASP A 203 3.09 0.71 -14.04
C ASP A 203 2.17 0.30 -12.87
N LEU A 204 0.89 0.71 -12.89
CA LEU A 204 -0.11 0.30 -11.90
C LEU A 204 -0.34 -1.21 -11.94
N ILE A 205 -0.63 -1.82 -13.11
CA ILE A 205 -0.80 -3.29 -13.20
C ILE A 205 0.45 -4.01 -12.69
N THR A 206 1.65 -3.54 -13.05
CA THR A 206 2.91 -4.14 -12.58
C THR A 206 3.00 -4.10 -11.07
N THR A 207 2.61 -2.97 -10.47
CA THR A 207 2.58 -2.80 -9.02
C THR A 207 1.56 -3.73 -8.36
N LEU A 208 0.33 -3.81 -8.88
CA LEU A 208 -0.72 -4.66 -8.35
C LEU A 208 -0.35 -6.15 -8.43
N ARG A 209 0.29 -6.58 -9.52
CA ARG A 209 0.76 -7.97 -9.67
C ARG A 209 1.84 -8.32 -8.65
N ARG A 210 2.82 -7.44 -8.47
CA ARG A 210 3.89 -7.64 -7.47
C ARG A 210 3.29 -7.79 -6.07
N ILE A 211 2.45 -6.84 -5.66
CA ILE A 211 1.83 -6.85 -4.33
C ILE A 211 0.98 -8.11 -4.15
N ARG A 212 0.13 -8.45 -5.12
CA ARG A 212 -0.64 -9.70 -5.08
C ARG A 212 0.25 -10.94 -4.87
N ASP A 213 1.37 -11.02 -5.59
CA ASP A 213 2.27 -12.17 -5.49
C ASP A 213 2.93 -12.23 -4.11
N GLU A 214 3.24 -11.07 -3.51
CA GLU A 214 3.72 -10.95 -2.13
C GLU A 214 2.63 -11.35 -1.11
N GLU A 215 1.35 -11.02 -1.33
CA GLU A 215 0.24 -11.48 -0.45
C GLU A 215 0.01 -12.99 -0.52
N LEU A 216 0.19 -13.59 -1.70
CA LEU A 216 0.13 -15.04 -1.83
C LEU A 216 1.30 -15.72 -1.10
N GLU A 217 2.47 -15.07 -1.06
CA GLU A 217 3.59 -15.53 -0.24
C GLU A 217 3.23 -15.48 1.26
N HIS A 218 2.60 -14.40 1.72
CA HIS A 218 2.11 -14.29 3.11
C HIS A 218 1.12 -15.40 3.47
N LEU A 219 0.20 -15.70 2.55
CA LEU A 219 -0.75 -16.82 2.66
C LEU A 219 -0.03 -18.17 2.81
N ASP A 220 0.97 -18.43 1.98
CA ASP A 220 1.76 -19.67 2.02
C ASP A 220 2.52 -19.79 3.35
N HIS A 221 3.16 -18.70 3.82
CA HIS A 221 3.81 -18.67 5.12
C HIS A 221 2.85 -19.00 6.26
N ALA A 222 1.61 -18.50 6.21
CA ALA A 222 0.60 -18.80 7.22
C ALA A 222 0.23 -20.29 7.24
N VAL A 223 0.05 -20.90 6.06
CA VAL A 223 -0.24 -22.33 5.93
C VAL A 223 0.93 -23.18 6.46
N ASP A 224 2.16 -22.83 6.09
CA ASP A 224 3.38 -23.50 6.56
C ASP A 224 3.60 -23.37 8.07
N ASN A 225 3.03 -22.33 8.68
CA ASN A 225 3.07 -22.08 10.12
C ASN A 225 1.79 -22.54 10.85
N ASP A 226 1.15 -23.59 10.34
CA ASP A 226 0.05 -24.34 10.96
C ASP A 226 -1.30 -23.62 11.03
N ALA A 227 -1.59 -22.68 10.13
CA ALA A 227 -2.92 -22.06 10.03
C ALA A 227 -4.07 -23.10 10.05
N LYS A 228 -3.93 -24.18 9.28
CA LYS A 228 -4.94 -25.26 9.16
C LYS A 228 -5.20 -26.03 10.45
N LYS A 229 -4.34 -25.90 11.47
CA LYS A 229 -4.50 -26.56 12.77
C LYS A 229 -5.32 -25.74 13.76
N ALA A 230 -5.79 -24.55 13.41
CA ALA A 230 -6.74 -23.82 14.25
C ALA A 230 -8.03 -24.64 14.42
N GLU A 231 -8.59 -24.69 15.63
CA GLU A 231 -9.82 -25.46 15.88
C GLU A 231 -10.93 -24.57 16.43
N PRO A 232 -12.09 -24.43 15.74
CA PRO A 232 -12.38 -24.88 14.37
C PRO A 232 -11.91 -23.88 13.28
N HIS A 233 -10.96 -24.29 12.44
CA HIS A 233 -10.35 -23.49 11.36
C HIS A 233 -11.37 -22.88 10.40
N TRP A 234 -12.26 -23.73 9.86
CA TRP A 234 -13.25 -23.33 8.86
C TRP A 234 -14.18 -22.22 9.38
N LEU A 235 -14.48 -22.22 10.68
CA LEU A 235 -15.35 -21.24 11.29
C LEU A 235 -14.61 -19.92 11.49
N LEU A 236 -13.39 -19.98 12.05
CA LEU A 236 -12.56 -18.80 12.27
C LEU A 236 -12.27 -18.09 10.94
N THR A 237 -11.76 -18.83 9.95
CA THR A 237 -11.48 -18.29 8.62
C THR A 237 -12.76 -17.83 7.92
N GLY A 238 -13.86 -18.58 8.02
CA GLY A 238 -15.15 -18.21 7.43
C GLY A 238 -15.68 -16.86 7.94
N VAL A 239 -15.62 -16.62 9.25
CA VAL A 239 -16.04 -15.35 9.87
C VAL A 239 -15.12 -14.20 9.46
N ILE A 240 -13.80 -14.41 9.50
CA ILE A 240 -12.83 -13.36 9.12
C ILE A 240 -13.00 -12.98 7.66
N ARG A 241 -13.06 -13.97 6.76
CA ARG A 241 -13.28 -13.75 5.32
C ARG A 241 -14.59 -12.99 5.05
N LEU A 242 -15.67 -13.33 5.76
CA LEU A 242 -16.93 -12.59 5.66
C LEU A 242 -16.77 -11.13 6.09
N GLY A 243 -16.04 -10.89 7.19
CA GLY A 243 -15.69 -9.55 7.66
C GLY A 243 -14.89 -8.75 6.61
N CYS A 244 -13.86 -9.36 6.03
CA CYS A 244 -13.04 -8.76 4.98
C CYS A 244 -13.88 -8.36 3.75
N ARG A 245 -14.74 -9.25 3.24
CA ARG A 245 -15.66 -8.93 2.14
C ARG A 245 -16.59 -7.78 2.47
N GLY A 246 -17.12 -7.75 3.68
CA GLY A 246 -17.93 -6.65 4.17
C GLY A 246 -17.16 -5.33 4.19
N ALA A 247 -15.94 -5.33 4.74
CA ALA A 247 -15.09 -4.14 4.81
C ALA A 247 -14.71 -3.62 3.41
N ILE A 248 -14.37 -4.51 2.47
CA ILE A 248 -14.12 -4.18 1.07
C ILE A 248 -15.35 -3.51 0.46
N TRP A 249 -16.51 -4.19 0.51
CA TRP A 249 -17.75 -3.70 -0.09
C TRP A 249 -18.16 -2.32 0.45
N VAL A 250 -18.00 -2.08 1.75
CA VAL A 250 -18.31 -0.77 2.33
C VAL A 250 -17.27 0.27 1.87
N SER A 251 -15.98 -0.05 1.92
CA SER A 251 -14.89 0.88 1.60
C SER A 251 -14.84 1.28 0.12
N GLU A 252 -15.41 0.48 -0.78
CA GLU A 252 -15.61 0.88 -2.18
C GLU A 252 -16.50 2.13 -2.30
N ARG A 253 -17.44 2.31 -1.35
CA ARG A 253 -18.51 3.31 -1.42
C ARG A 253 -18.24 4.57 -0.59
N VAL A 254 -17.45 4.48 0.48
CA VAL A 254 -17.25 5.56 1.46
C VAL A 254 -15.79 5.82 1.80
#